data_AF-A0A7J4NV41-F1
#
_entry.id   AF-A0A7J4NV41-F1
#
_cell.length_a   1.000
_cell.length_b   1.000
_cell.length_c   1.000
_cell.angle_alpha   90.00
_cell.angle_beta   90.00
_cell.angle_gamma   90.00
#
_symmetry.space_group_name_H-M   'P 1'
#
loop_
_entity.id
_entity.type
_entity.pdbx_description
1 polymer ?
#
loop_
_entity_poly.entity_id
_entity_poly.type
_entity_poly.pdbx_seq_one_letter_code
_entity_poly.pdbx_strand_id
1 'polypeptide(L)'
;MPLDDTPAQHKKNAPTSVKFAIITVSTSRYETYGSVSEPGLADDISGNVMLDLISGSGFDVKSYSLLPDNESLIAGHVRELTDAD
;
A
#
# COMPACT_ATOMS: atom_id res chain seq x y z
N MET A 1 37.12 -22.99 -3.99
CA MET A 1 35.95 -22.43 -4.69
C MET A 1 35.42 -21.32 -3.79
N PRO A 2 35.48 -20.03 -4.18
CA PRO A 2 34.87 -19.00 -3.37
C PRO A 2 33.35 -19.07 -3.58
N LEU A 3 32.60 -19.00 -2.49
CA LEU A 3 31.16 -18.81 -2.52
C LEU A 3 30.94 -17.36 -2.96
N ASP A 4 30.47 -17.20 -4.19
CA ASP A 4 30.07 -15.89 -4.71
C ASP A 4 29.06 -15.25 -3.73
N ASP A 5 29.35 -14.01 -3.36
CA ASP A 5 28.63 -13.21 -2.38
C ASP A 5 27.34 -12.62 -3.01
N THR A 6 26.57 -13.50 -3.64
CA THR A 6 25.37 -13.22 -4.44
C THR A 6 24.31 -12.37 -3.70
N PRO A 7 24.06 -12.55 -2.38
CA PRO A 7 23.04 -11.75 -1.67
C PRO A 7 23.37 -10.24 -1.64
N ALA A 8 24.65 -9.88 -1.51
CA ALA A 8 25.08 -8.49 -1.40
C ALA A 8 24.95 -7.73 -2.74
N GLN A 9 25.16 -8.41 -3.87
CA GLN A 9 24.99 -7.83 -5.20
C GLN A 9 23.51 -7.62 -5.57
N HIS A 10 22.59 -8.48 -5.11
CA HIS A 10 21.15 -8.29 -5.35
C HIS A 10 20.57 -7.10 -4.60
N LYS A 11 21.09 -6.79 -3.40
CA LYS A 11 20.64 -5.66 -2.58
C LYS A 11 21.09 -4.29 -3.12
N LYS A 12 22.18 -4.25 -3.89
CA LYS A 12 22.76 -3.01 -4.46
C LYS A 12 21.93 -2.39 -5.59
N ASN A 13 21.14 -3.18 -6.30
CA ASN A 13 20.29 -2.72 -7.41
C ASN A 13 18.80 -2.65 -7.01
N ALA A 14 18.49 -2.84 -5.73
CA ALA A 14 17.12 -2.68 -5.24
C ALA A 14 16.72 -1.20 -5.36
N PRO A 15 15.50 -0.90 -5.85
CA PRO A 15 15.02 0.48 -5.97
C PRO A 15 15.19 1.21 -4.64
N THR A 16 15.94 2.31 -4.66
CA THR A 16 16.26 3.11 -3.46
C THR A 16 15.07 3.88 -2.91
N SER A 17 13.96 3.94 -3.65
CA SER A 17 12.67 4.43 -3.17
C SER A 17 11.54 3.57 -3.71
N VAL A 18 10.84 2.86 -2.83
CA VAL A 18 9.57 2.20 -3.16
C VAL A 18 8.45 3.12 -2.68
N LYS A 19 7.53 3.47 -3.57
CA LYS A 19 6.30 4.19 -3.22
C LYS A 19 5.27 3.16 -2.81
N PHE A 20 4.55 3.41 -1.71
CA PHE A 20 3.49 2.52 -1.25
C PHE A 20 2.12 3.15 -1.47
N ALA A 21 1.14 2.31 -1.81
CA ALA A 21 -0.28 2.65 -1.76
C ALA A 21 -0.98 1.61 -0.88
N ILE A 22 -1.88 2.06 -0.01
CA ILE A 22 -2.66 1.18 0.88
C ILE A 22 -4.10 1.18 0.38
N ILE A 23 -4.63 -0.01 0.10
CA ILE A 23 -6.04 -0.19 -0.30
C ILE A 23 -6.70 -1.09 0.74
N THR A 24 -7.67 -0.55 1.45
CA THR A 24 -8.50 -1.32 2.37
C THR A 24 -9.80 -1.67 1.67
N VAL A 25 -10.12 -2.96 1.66
CA VAL A 25 -11.37 -3.47 1.08
C VAL A 25 -12.28 -3.91 2.22
N SER A 26 -13.40 -3.22 2.39
CA SER A 26 -14.40 -3.54 3.40
C SER A 26 -15.71 -2.83 3.09
N THR A 27 -16.72 -3.57 2.64
CA THR A 27 -18.04 -3.01 2.31
C THR A 27 -18.68 -2.30 3.50
N SER A 28 -18.67 -2.90 4.69
CA SER A 28 -19.27 -2.30 5.89
C SER A 28 -18.63 -0.97 6.28
N ARG A 29 -17.30 -0.90 6.23
CA ARG A 29 -16.57 0.36 6.49
C ARG A 29 -16.82 1.36 5.38
N TYR A 30 -16.81 0.95 4.12
CA TYR A 30 -17.10 1.83 3.00
C TYR A 30 -18.51 2.42 3.07
N GLU A 31 -19.52 1.65 3.47
CA GLU A 31 -20.89 2.17 3.67
C GLU A 31 -20.99 3.15 4.85
N THR A 32 -20.17 2.96 5.88
CA THR A 32 -20.19 3.79 7.09
C THR A 32 -19.45 5.12 6.90
N TYR A 33 -18.25 5.06 6.31
CA TYR A 33 -17.34 6.21 6.22
C TYR A 33 -17.22 6.78 4.80
N GLY A 34 -17.71 6.06 3.80
CA GLY A 34 -17.58 6.44 2.39
C GLY A 34 -16.16 6.27 1.86
N SER A 35 -15.87 7.00 0.78
CA SER A 35 -14.51 7.11 0.25
C SER A 35 -13.71 8.08 1.11
N VAL A 36 -12.71 7.56 1.82
CA VAL A 36 -11.80 8.32 2.67
C VAL A 36 -10.36 8.16 2.23
N SER A 37 -9.55 9.19 2.47
CA SER A 37 -8.13 9.25 2.07
C SER A 37 -7.16 8.92 3.21
N GLU A 38 -7.65 8.61 4.41
CA GLU A 38 -6.82 8.27 5.56
C GLU A 38 -7.44 7.11 6.37
N PRO A 39 -6.64 6.15 6.87
CA PRO A 39 -7.15 5.02 7.64
C PRO A 39 -7.78 5.44 8.97
N GLY A 40 -7.30 6.52 9.58
CA GLY A 40 -7.87 7.10 10.80
C GLY A 40 -9.31 7.63 10.64
N LEU A 41 -9.74 7.94 9.42
CA LEU A 41 -11.10 8.41 9.13
C LEU A 41 -12.12 7.27 8.94
N ALA A 42 -11.66 6.03 8.86
CA ALA A 42 -12.50 4.84 8.64
C ALA A 42 -12.44 3.81 9.77
N ASP A 43 -11.90 4.20 10.93
CA ASP A 43 -11.55 3.28 12.03
C ASP A 43 -10.80 2.03 11.54
N ASP A 44 -9.96 2.21 10.50
CA ASP A 44 -9.26 1.11 9.87
C ASP A 44 -7.96 0.80 10.62
N ILE A 45 -8.08 -0.07 11.63
CA ILE A 45 -6.95 -0.54 12.42
C ILE A 45 -5.87 -1.18 11.53
N SER A 46 -6.27 -1.98 10.53
CA SER A 46 -5.33 -2.63 9.62
C SER A 46 -4.56 -1.62 8.78
N GLY A 47 -5.26 -0.64 8.19
CA GLY A 47 -4.65 0.43 7.42
C GLY A 47 -3.70 1.31 8.25
N ASN A 48 -4.07 1.61 9.50
CA ASN A 48 -3.19 2.35 10.42
C ASN A 48 -1.92 1.55 10.73
N VAL A 49 -2.03 0.25 11.03
CA VAL A 49 -0.86 -0.61 11.27
C VAL A 49 0.05 -0.67 10.05
N MET A 50 -0.52 -0.77 8.84
CA MET A 50 0.28 -0.77 7.61
C MET A 50 1.00 0.57 7.40
N LEU A 51 0.31 1.69 7.64
CA LEU A 51 0.89 3.04 7.55
C LEU A 51 2.08 3.18 8.52
N ASP A 52 1.89 2.80 9.78
CA ASP A 52 2.93 2.88 10.82
C ASP A 52 4.16 2.02 10.48
N LEU A 53 3.95 0.80 9.94
CA LEU A 53 5.03 -0.09 9.55
C LEU A 53 5.85 0.46 8.36
N ILE A 54 5.16 1.04 7.36
CA ILE A 54 5.81 1.60 6.18
C ILE A 54 6.58 2.87 6.55
N SER A 55 5.93 3.80 7.26
CA SER A 55 6.56 5.05 7.72
C SER A 55 7.68 4.79 8.71
N GLY A 56 7.52 3.84 9.64
CA GLY A 56 8.56 3.43 10.58
C GLY A 56 9.79 2.79 9.91
N SER A 57 9.63 2.28 8.69
CA SER A 57 10.72 1.73 7.88
C SER A 57 11.42 2.79 7.02
N GLY A 58 11.02 4.05 7.11
CA GLY A 58 11.59 5.17 6.34
C GLY A 58 11.06 5.28 4.90
N PHE A 59 9.93 4.64 4.60
CA PHE A 59 9.24 4.75 3.31
C PHE A 59 8.00 5.62 3.40
N ASP A 60 7.62 6.22 2.27
CA ASP A 60 6.41 7.04 2.17
C ASP A 60 5.24 6.26 1.56
N VAL A 61 4.06 6.43 2.16
CA VAL A 61 2.78 6.03 1.56
C VAL A 61 2.25 7.21 0.74
N LYS A 62 2.03 6.99 -0.56
CA LYS A 62 1.52 7.99 -1.49
C LYS A 62 0.01 8.15 -1.43
N SER A 63 -0.71 7.07 -1.17
CA SER A 63 -2.17 7.07 -1.13
C SER A 63 -2.70 6.01 -0.19
N TYR A 64 -3.85 6.33 0.41
CA TYR A 64 -4.72 5.37 1.05
C TYR A 64 -6.09 5.45 0.38
N SER A 65 -6.78 4.31 0.24
CA SER A 65 -8.14 4.28 -0.28
C SER A 65 -8.95 3.17 0.39
N LEU A 66 -10.20 3.49 0.72
CA LEU A 66 -11.19 2.54 1.20
C LEU A 66 -12.16 2.20 0.08
N LEU A 67 -12.30 0.93 -0.25
CA LEU A 67 -13.19 0.42 -1.28
C LEU A 67 -14.17 -0.62 -0.70
N PRO A 68 -15.37 -0.77 -1.27
CA PRO A 68 -16.23 -1.91 -0.95
C PRO A 68 -15.69 -3.18 -1.60
N ASP A 69 -16.22 -4.34 -1.21
CA ASP A 69 -15.89 -5.65 -1.78
C ASP A 69 -16.50 -5.81 -3.19
N ASN A 70 -16.01 -5.00 -4.13
CA ASN A 70 -16.46 -4.98 -5.52
C ASN A 70 -15.25 -5.14 -6.46
N GLU A 71 -15.23 -6.25 -7.20
CA GLU A 71 -14.14 -6.60 -8.11
C GLU A 71 -13.82 -5.51 -9.12
N SER A 72 -14.85 -4.89 -9.73
CA SER A 72 -14.65 -3.87 -10.77
C SER A 72 -14.02 -2.60 -10.20
N LEU A 73 -14.44 -2.19 -9.00
CA LEU A 73 -13.88 -1.03 -8.32
C LEU A 73 -12.44 -1.28 -7.87
N ILE A 74 -12.16 -2.46 -7.30
CA ILE A 74 -10.81 -2.86 -6.88
C ILE A 74 -9.87 -2.91 -8.10
N ALA A 75 -10.26 -3.59 -9.17
CA ALA A 75 -9.44 -3.72 -10.37
C ALA A 75 -9.23 -2.36 -11.08
N GLY A 76 -10.25 -1.52 -11.13
CA GLY A 76 -10.16 -0.16 -11.67
C GLY A 76 -9.16 0.68 -10.88
N HIS A 77 -9.29 0.68 -9.56
CA HIS A 77 -8.44 1.49 -8.70
C HIS A 77 -6.98 1.02 -8.69
N VAL A 78 -6.73 -0.29 -8.72
CA VAL A 78 -5.37 -0.83 -8.86
C VAL A 78 -4.73 -0.38 -10.18
N ARG A 79 -5.49 -0.37 -11.29
CA ARG A 79 -4.99 0.13 -12.59
C ARG A 79 -4.65 1.62 -12.54
N GLU A 80 -5.52 2.44 -11.95
CA GLU A 80 -5.27 3.88 -11.79
C GLU A 80 -3.96 4.15 -11.03
N LEU A 81 -3.68 3.36 -9.98
CA LEU A 81 -2.45 3.49 -9.21
C LEU A 81 -1.21 3.03 -9.98
N THR A 82 -1.32 2.03 -10.85
CA THR A 82 -0.19 1.55 -11.67
C THR A 82 0.06 2.44 -12.89
N ASP A 83 -0.96 3.10 -13.41
CA ASP A 83 -0.85 4.00 -14.57
C ASP A 83 -0.38 5.41 -14.17
N ALA A 84 -0.39 5.74 -12.87
CA ALA A 84 0.02 7.03 -12.32
C ALA A 84 1.53 7.15 -12.01
N ASP A 85 2.32 6.09 -12.28
CA ASP A 85 3.79 6.07 -12.19
C ASP A 85 4.47 6.33 -13.54
#